data_AF-W1XGS9-F1
#
_entry.id   AF-W1XGS9-F1
#
_cell.length_a   1.000
_cell.length_b   1.000
_cell.length_c   1.000
_cell.angle_alpha   90.00
_cell.angle_beta   90.00
_cell.angle_gamma   90.00
#
_symmetry.space_group_name_H-M   'P 1'
#
loop_
_entity.id
_entity.type
_entity.pdbx_description
1 polymer ?
#
loop_
_entity_poly.entity_id
_entity_poly.type
_entity_poly.pdbx_seq_one_letter_code
_entity_poly.pdbx_strand_id
1 'polypeptide(L)'
;KIAVTGNKPGVTKGQQWLKSNRDLEILDTPGILWPKFEDEKVALKLALTGAIKDDLLPMDEVTIFGINYFKEHYPKELQERFKQMDLEEEAPEI
;
A
#
# COMPACT_ATOMS: atom_id res chain seq x y z
N LYS A 1 15.13 -0.85 26.01
CA LYS A 1 15.53 -2.28 25.92
C LYS A 1 15.01 -2.75 24.56
N ILE A 2 15.89 -3.05 23.61
CA ILE A 2 15.52 -3.41 22.22
C ILE A 2 14.76 -4.74 22.26
N ALA A 3 13.67 -4.85 21.50
CA ALA A 3 12.89 -6.08 21.40
C ALA A 3 13.77 -7.21 20.85
N VAL A 4 13.84 -8.33 21.57
CA VAL A 4 14.58 -9.51 21.12
C VAL A 4 13.71 -10.26 20.12
N THR A 5 13.90 -9.96 18.84
CA THR A 5 13.31 -10.69 17.71
C THR A 5 13.78 -12.15 17.76
N GLY A 6 12.85 -13.09 17.59
CA GLY A 6 13.19 -14.50 17.47
C GLY A 6 13.89 -14.75 16.13
N ASN A 7 15.21 -14.94 16.13
CA ASN A 7 15.99 -15.31 14.94
C ASN A 7 15.78 -16.80 14.55
N LYS A 8 14.58 -17.34 14.75
CA LYS A 8 14.21 -18.72 14.39
C LYS A 8 12.90 -18.70 13.61
N PRO A 9 12.88 -19.22 12.36
CA PRO A 9 11.65 -19.44 11.62
C PRO A 9 10.68 -20.31 12.45
N GLY A 10 9.41 -19.90 12.57
CA GLY A 10 8.37 -20.67 13.25
C GLY A 10 8.11 -20.32 14.72
N VAL A 11 8.78 -19.32 15.31
CA VAL A 11 8.50 -18.84 16.67
C VAL A 11 7.86 -17.46 16.63
N THR A 12 6.54 -17.39 16.65
CA THR A 12 5.83 -16.13 16.94
C THR A 12 5.87 -15.89 18.44
N LYS A 13 6.55 -14.83 18.89
CA LYS A 13 6.31 -14.31 20.25
C LYS A 13 4.97 -13.57 20.22
N GLY A 14 4.10 -13.82 21.19
CA GLY A 14 2.80 -13.16 21.31
C GLY A 14 2.93 -11.63 21.44
N GLN A 15 1.81 -10.91 21.35
CA GLN A 15 1.77 -9.45 21.41
C GLN A 15 2.49 -8.92 22.67
N GLN A 16 3.37 -7.92 22.49
CA GLN A 16 4.13 -7.32 23.60
C GLN A 16 3.81 -5.83 23.72
N TRP A 17 3.76 -5.31 24.95
CA TRP A 17 3.65 -3.88 25.21
C TRP A 17 5.06 -3.28 25.35
N LEU A 18 5.38 -2.34 24.46
CA LEU A 18 6.59 -1.55 24.45
C LEU A 18 6.35 -0.24 25.21
N LYS A 19 7.08 -0.02 26.31
CA LYS A 19 7.01 1.25 27.06
C LYS A 19 7.77 2.34 26.31
N SER A 20 7.08 3.42 25.93
CA SER A 20 7.69 4.62 25.35
C SER A 20 8.11 5.61 26.44
N ASN A 21 7.23 5.88 27.41
CA ASN A 21 7.51 6.65 28.62
C ASN A 21 6.71 6.11 29.83
N ARG A 22 6.67 6.85 30.96
CA ARG A 22 5.96 6.39 32.17
C ARG A 22 4.44 6.22 31.99
N ASP A 23 3.86 6.94 31.03
CA ASP A 23 2.41 7.03 30.84
C ASP A 23 1.94 6.47 29.48
N LEU A 24 2.88 5.98 28.64
CA LEU A 24 2.59 5.48 27.29
C LEU A 24 3.22 4.11 27.04
N GLU A 25 2.36 3.14 26.79
CA GLU A 25 2.71 1.81 26.30
C GLU A 25 2.15 1.62 24.88
N ILE A 26 2.93 0.99 24.00
CA ILE A 26 2.62 0.75 22.60
C ILE A 26 2.58 -0.76 22.36
N LEU A 27 1.49 -1.28 21.80
CA LEU A 27 1.41 -2.69 21.43
C LEU A 27 2.26 -2.95 20.17
N ASP A 28 3.18 -3.92 20.23
CA ASP A 28 4.13 -4.30 19.17
C ASP A 28 3.49 -5.00 17.95
N THR A 29 2.16 -5.09 17.93
CA THR A 29 1.39 -5.47 16.75
C THR A 29 0.47 -4.31 16.39
N PRO A 30 0.72 -3.57 15.29
CA PRO A 30 -0.27 -2.62 14.81
C PRO A 30 -1.55 -3.39 14.50
N GLY A 31 -2.70 -2.85 14.93
CA GLY A 31 -3.99 -3.47 14.65
C GLY A 31 -4.17 -3.63 13.14
N ILE A 32 -4.31 -4.87 12.66
CA ILE A 32 -4.70 -5.15 11.28
C ILE A 32 -6.21 -4.93 11.21
N LEU A 33 -6.62 -3.73 10.81
CA LEU A 33 -8.00 -3.52 10.41
C LEU A 33 -8.17 -4.13 9.02
N TRP A 34 -9.23 -4.90 8.83
CA TRP A 34 -9.69 -5.33 7.51
C TRP A 34 -10.85 -4.41 7.13
N PRO A 35 -10.66 -3.38 6.29
CA PRO A 35 -11.79 -2.69 5.72
C PRO A 35 -12.36 -3.62 4.64
N LYS A 36 -13.61 -4.06 4.79
CA LYS A 36 -14.40 -4.27 3.59
C LYS A 36 -14.47 -2.91 2.92
N PHE A 37 -13.78 -2.73 1.80
CA PHE A 37 -13.86 -1.49 1.07
C PHE A 37 -15.25 -1.41 0.46
N GLU A 38 -16.06 -0.48 0.97
CA GLU A 38 -17.35 -0.14 0.36
C GLU A 38 -17.17 0.72 -0.90
N ASP A 39 -16.01 1.40 -1.00
CA ASP A 39 -15.63 2.24 -2.14
C ASP A 39 -14.43 1.63 -2.87
N GLU A 40 -14.67 1.22 -4.11
CA GLU A 40 -13.68 0.67 -5.04
C GLU A 40 -12.51 1.64 -5.29
N LYS A 41 -12.77 2.94 -5.35
CA LYS A 41 -11.72 3.96 -5.55
C LYS A 41 -10.77 4.05 -4.36
N VAL A 42 -11.27 3.81 -3.15
CA VAL A 42 -10.43 3.72 -1.94
C VAL A 42 -9.56 2.46 -2.00
N ALA A 43 -10.13 1.33 -2.42
CA ALA A 43 -9.39 0.09 -2.60
C ALA A 43 -8.25 0.24 -3.63
N LEU A 44 -8.54 0.82 -4.80
CA LEU A 44 -7.56 1.07 -5.85
C LEU A 44 -6.42 2.00 -5.40
N LYS A 45 -6.72 3.03 -4.60
CA LYS A 45 -5.68 3.90 -4.01
C LYS A 45 -4.78 3.14 -3.03
N LEU A 46 -5.37 2.32 -2.17
CA LEU A 46 -4.60 1.53 -1.21
C LEU A 46 -3.73 0.48 -1.90
N ALA A 47 -4.29 -0.18 -2.92
CA ALA A 47 -3.57 -1.07 -3.82
C ALA A 47 -2.39 -0.36 -4.49
N LEU A 48 -2.62 0.81 -5.11
CA LEU A 48 -1.56 1.59 -5.79
C LEU A 48 -0.43 2.02 -4.83
N THR A 49 -0.72 2.24 -3.55
CA THR A 49 0.29 2.59 -2.53
C THR A 49 1.01 1.39 -1.88
N GLY A 50 0.67 0.16 -2.27
CA GLY A 50 1.25 -1.07 -1.69
C GLY A 50 0.74 -1.40 -0.28
N ALA A 51 -0.38 -0.81 0.15
CA ALA A 51 -1.00 -1.13 1.43
C ALA A 51 -1.70 -2.50 1.44
N ILE A 52 -2.03 -3.02 0.24
CA ILE A 52 -2.58 -4.36 0.02
C ILE A 52 -1.50 -5.17 -0.70
N LYS A 53 -1.36 -6.46 -0.36
CA LYS A 53 -0.37 -7.35 -1.00
C LYS A 53 -0.73 -7.59 -2.47
N ASP A 54 0.26 -7.44 -3.34
CA ASP A 54 0.14 -7.56 -4.80
C ASP A 54 -0.50 -8.88 -5.26
N ASP A 55 -0.19 -10.00 -4.61
CA ASP A 55 -0.73 -11.34 -4.94
C ASP A 55 -2.27 -11.43 -4.82
N LEU A 56 -2.92 -10.44 -4.20
CA LEU A 56 -4.36 -10.38 -3.98
C LEU A 56 -5.07 -9.39 -4.91
N LEU A 57 -4.34 -8.71 -5.78
CA LEU A 57 -4.84 -7.56 -6.54
C LEU A 57 -5.00 -7.89 -8.05
N PRO A 58 -6.08 -7.41 -8.69
CA PRO A 58 -6.15 -7.33 -10.14
C PRO A 58 -5.20 -6.21 -10.63
N MET A 59 -3.96 -6.58 -10.93
CA MET A 59 -2.89 -5.61 -11.20
C MET A 59 -3.11 -4.79 -12.46
N ASP A 60 -3.84 -5.31 -13.44
CA ASP A 60 -4.34 -4.59 -14.61
C ASP A 60 -5.23 -3.41 -14.20
N GLU A 61 -6.26 -3.65 -13.39
CA GLU A 61 -7.18 -2.61 -12.92
C GLU A 61 -6.44 -1.53 -12.10
N VAL A 62 -5.56 -1.96 -11.19
CA VAL A 62 -4.74 -1.05 -10.38
C VAL A 62 -3.81 -0.21 -11.25
N THR A 63 -3.25 -0.81 -12.30
CA THR A 63 -2.35 -0.12 -13.24
C THR A 63 -3.11 0.88 -14.09
N ILE A 64 -4.27 0.50 -14.66
CA ILE A 64 -5.13 1.39 -15.44
C ILE A 64 -5.56 2.59 -14.59
N PHE A 65 -6.02 2.33 -13.37
CA PHE A 65 -6.34 3.38 -12.40
C PHE A 65 -5.15 4.32 -12.16
N GLY A 66 -3.97 3.77 -11.90
CA GLY A 66 -2.76 4.54 -11.64
C GLY A 66 -2.36 5.42 -12.82
N ILE A 67 -2.33 4.87 -14.03
CA ILE A 67 -2.00 5.60 -15.26
C ILE A 67 -2.97 6.77 -15.45
N ASN A 68 -4.28 6.53 -15.38
CA ASN A 68 -5.28 7.58 -15.55
C ASN A 68 -5.14 8.69 -14.50
N TYR A 69 -4.90 8.32 -13.24
CA TYR A 69 -4.68 9.27 -12.15
C TYR A 69 -3.45 10.17 -12.41
N PHE A 70 -2.32 9.60 -12.86
CA PHE A 70 -1.11 10.38 -13.14
C PHE A 70 -1.24 11.19 -14.43
N LYS A 71 -1.95 10.70 -15.45
CA LYS A 71 -2.27 11.49 -16.65
C LYS A 71 -3.07 12.74 -16.29
N GLU A 72 -4.05 12.63 -15.40
CA GLU A 72 -4.90 13.74 -14.99
C GLU A 72 -4.16 14.75 -14.11
N HIS A 73 -3.39 14.29 -13.13
CA HIS A 73 -2.86 15.16 -12.07
C HIS A 73 -1.37 15.49 -12.19
N TYR A 74 -0.57 14.62 -12.83
CA TYR A 74 0.89 14.73 -12.91
C TYR A 74 1.43 14.35 -14.32
N PRO A 75 0.88 14.91 -15.41
CA PRO A 75 1.24 14.49 -16.77
C PRO A 75 2.71 14.78 -17.10
N LYS A 76 3.29 15.85 -16.55
CA LYS A 76 4.68 16.24 -16.83
C LYS A 76 5.64 15.22 -16.23
N GLU A 77 5.46 14.89 -14.97
CA GLU A 77 6.27 13.93 -14.24
C GLU A 77 6.14 12.52 -14.86
N LEU A 78 4.92 12.16 -15.27
CA LEU A 78 4.66 10.90 -15.97
C LEU A 78 5.43 10.83 -17.30
N GLN A 79 5.40 11.90 -18.11
CA GLN A 79 6.13 11.98 -19.37
C GLN A 79 7.65 11.97 -19.18
N GLU A 80 8.15 12.73 -18.20
CA GLU A 80 9.58 12.78 -17.89
C GLU A 80 10.10 11.40 -17.47
N ARG A 81 9.31 10.67 -16.68
CA ARG A 81 9.64 9.32 -16.22
C ARG A 81 9.56 8.30 -17.35
N PHE A 82 8.49 8.35 -18.15
CA PHE A 82 8.20 7.41 -19.23
C PHE A 82 8.23 8.12 -20.59
N LYS A 83 9.45 8.48 -21.02
CA LYS A 83 9.72 9.33 -22.21
C LYS A 83 9.04 8.91 -23.52
N GLN A 84 8.66 7.64 -23.66
CA GLN A 84 8.05 7.06 -24.86
C GLN A 84 6.53 6.88 -24.73
N MET A 85 5.95 7.28 -23.60
CA MET A 85 4.52 7.17 -23.38
C MET A 85 3.80 8.26 -24.17
N ASP A 86 2.75 7.86 -24.87
CA ASP A 86 1.80 8.79 -25.45
C ASP A 86 0.69 9.06 -24.42
N LEU A 87 0.56 10.31 -23.99
CA LEU A 87 -0.48 10.69 -23.01
C LEU A 87 -1.83 10.93 -23.66
N GLU A 88 -1.91 11.02 -24.99
CA GLU A 88 -3.18 11.14 -25.72
C GLU A 88 -3.85 9.76 -25.89
N GLU A 89 -3.08 8.66 -25.81
CA GLU A 89 -3.60 7.30 -25.87
C GLU A 89 -4.47 6.97 -24.66
N GLU A 90 -5.73 6.57 -24.90
CA GLU A 90 -6.64 6.15 -23.83
C GLU A 90 -6.17 4.83 -23.21
N ALA A 91 -6.20 4.76 -21.87
CA ALA A 91 -5.95 3.49 -21.19
C ALA A 91 -7.10 2.53 -21.49
N PRO A 92 -6.85 1.20 -21.50
CA PRO A 92 -7.91 0.20 -21.64
C PRO A 92 -9.02 0.44 -20.60
N GLU A 93 -10.26 0.13 -20.95
CA GLU A 93 -11.36 0.11 -19.99
C GLU A 93 -11.12 -0.98 -18.93
N ILE A 94 -11.49 -0.67 -17.68
CA ILE A 94 -11.48 -1.58 -16.52
C ILE A 94 -12.62 -2.59 -16.68
#